data_AF-A0A2N2JQY9-F1
#
_entry.id   AF-A0A2N2JQY9-F1
#
_cell.length_a   1.000
_cell.length_b   1.000
_cell.length_c   1.000
_cell.angle_alpha   90.00
_cell.angle_beta   90.00
_cell.angle_gamma   90.00
#
_symmetry.space_group_name_H-M   'P 1'
#
loop_
_entity.id
_entity.type
_entity.pdbx_description
1 polymer ?
#
loop_
_entity_poly.entity_id
_entity_poly.type
_entity_poly.pdbx_seq_one_letter_code
_entity_poly.pdbx_strand_id
1 'polypeptide(L)'
;MIEAYLHHEAERRAMGIPPLPLDAAQACELCELLIHPPADREELLLSLLRDRIPPGVDPAARVKADFLAGICGGEIASPLVSPREAVRILGTMLGGYNVRPLMQALSIPELAAEAIAALSRTTLVYEAFDELLDLSRTVPAARTVLESW
;
A
#
# COMPACT_ATOMS: atom_id res chain seq x y z
N MET A 1 13.94 -11.22 -9.10
CA MET A 1 13.52 -11.20 -7.68
C MET A 1 13.11 -12.57 -7.08
N ILE A 2 12.09 -13.28 -7.60
CA ILE A 2 11.45 -14.44 -6.91
C ILE A 2 12.44 -15.51 -6.42
N GLU A 3 13.27 -16.08 -7.30
CA GLU A 3 14.18 -17.18 -6.93
C GLU A 3 15.23 -16.73 -5.89
N ALA A 4 15.73 -15.50 -6.01
CA ALA A 4 16.65 -14.94 -5.03
C ALA A 4 15.97 -14.75 -3.66
N TYR A 5 14.70 -14.32 -3.64
CA TYR A 5 13.91 -14.21 -2.41
C TYR A 5 13.70 -15.58 -1.76
N LEU A 6 13.30 -16.60 -2.53
CA LEU A 6 13.06 -17.96 -2.01
C LEU A 6 14.33 -18.60 -1.47
N HIS A 7 15.47 -18.36 -2.12
CA HIS A 7 16.76 -18.81 -1.62
C HIS A 7 17.11 -18.17 -0.26
N HIS A 8 17.02 -16.84 -0.17
CA HIS A 8 17.25 -16.09 1.08
C HIS A 8 16.29 -16.51 2.20
N GLU A 9 15.02 -16.73 1.86
CA GLU A 9 14.02 -17.23 2.81
C GLU A 9 14.43 -18.60 3.37
N ALA A 10 14.85 -19.52 2.51
CA ALA A 10 15.28 -20.85 2.92
C ALA A 10 16.53 -20.80 3.82
N GLU A 11 17.54 -19.99 3.47
CA GLU A 11 18.75 -19.79 4.28
C GLU A 11 18.41 -19.27 5.67
N ARG A 12 17.53 -18.26 5.75
CA ARG A 12 17.13 -17.65 7.02
C ARG A 12 16.25 -18.56 7.87
N ARG A 13 15.36 -19.33 7.23
CA ARG A 13 14.56 -20.36 7.88
C ARG A 13 15.44 -21.45 8.48
N ALA A 14 16.53 -21.85 7.83
CA ALA A 14 17.49 -22.82 8.37
C ALA A 14 18.20 -22.29 9.64
N MET A 15 18.30 -20.97 9.81
CA MET A 15 18.79 -20.31 11.01
C MET A 15 17.68 -20.02 12.05
N GLY A 16 16.42 -20.39 11.79
CA GLY A 16 15.29 -20.14 12.69
C GLY A 16 14.84 -18.67 12.74
N ILE A 17 15.21 -17.86 11.74
CA ILE A 17 14.88 -16.43 11.68
C ILE A 17 14.05 -16.10 10.42
N PRO A 18 13.18 -15.08 10.47
CA PRO A 18 12.38 -14.68 9.30
C PRO A 18 13.27 -14.07 8.20
N PRO A 19 12.86 -14.13 6.91
CA PRO A 19 13.53 -13.40 5.85
C PRO A 19 13.60 -11.90 6.15
N LEU A 20 14.62 -11.22 5.62
CA LEU A 20 14.65 -9.75 5.67
C LEU A 20 13.46 -9.17 4.87
N PRO A 21 12.95 -7.99 5.25
CA PRO A 21 12.01 -7.24 4.42
C PRO A 21 12.61 -6.95 3.04
N LEU A 22 11.73 -6.72 2.06
CA LEU A 22 12.13 -6.31 0.73
C LEU A 22 12.71 -4.90 0.77
N ASP A 23 13.82 -4.71 0.06
CA ASP A 23 14.35 -3.38 -0.22
C ASP A 23 13.59 -2.70 -1.38
N ALA A 24 13.95 -1.46 -1.68
CA ALA A 24 13.29 -0.68 -2.73
C ALA A 24 13.46 -1.29 -4.13
N ALA A 25 14.60 -1.91 -4.44
CA ALA A 25 14.83 -2.53 -5.73
C ALA A 25 13.95 -3.77 -5.90
N GLN A 26 13.87 -4.60 -4.86
CA GLN A 26 12.99 -5.76 -4.82
C GLN A 26 11.51 -5.38 -4.86
N ALA A 27 11.13 -4.28 -4.21
CA ALA A 27 9.77 -3.73 -4.28
C ALA A 27 9.42 -3.25 -5.71
N CYS A 28 10.36 -2.60 -6.42
CA CYS A 28 10.15 -2.23 -7.83
C CYS A 28 9.95 -3.47 -8.70
N GLU A 29 10.83 -4.47 -8.58
CA GLU A 29 10.69 -5.74 -9.31
C GLU A 29 9.36 -6.45 -8.97
N LEU A 30 8.92 -6.39 -7.71
CA LEU A 30 7.62 -6.93 -7.30
C LEU A 30 6.46 -6.24 -8.01
N CYS A 31 6.49 -4.90 -8.13
CA CYS A 31 5.44 -4.14 -8.80
C CYS A 31 5.28 -4.55 -10.28
N GLU A 32 6.39 -4.73 -10.99
CA GLU A 32 6.37 -5.25 -12.36
C GLU A 32 5.76 -6.65 -12.46
N LEU A 33 6.13 -7.53 -11.53
CA LEU A 33 5.55 -8.88 -11.44
C LEU A 33 4.05 -8.86 -11.08
N LEU A 34 3.59 -7.88 -10.31
CA LEU A 34 2.17 -7.73 -10.00
C LEU A 34 1.35 -7.25 -11.21
N ILE A 35 1.96 -6.53 -12.15
CA ILE A 35 1.33 -6.13 -13.42
C ILE A 35 1.32 -7.33 -14.39
N HIS A 36 2.41 -8.11 -14.42
CA HIS A 36 2.58 -9.26 -15.31
C HIS A 36 2.93 -10.53 -14.53
N PRO A 37 1.98 -11.14 -13.80
CA PRO A 37 2.28 -12.26 -12.92
C PRO A 37 2.65 -13.51 -13.72
N PRO A 38 3.76 -14.20 -13.37
CA PRO A 38 4.00 -15.54 -13.85
C PRO A 38 2.97 -16.50 -13.25
N ALA A 39 2.59 -17.52 -14.02
CA ALA A 39 1.63 -18.54 -13.59
C ALA A 39 2.07 -19.21 -12.27
N ASP A 40 1.09 -19.51 -11.43
CA ASP A 40 1.24 -20.23 -10.16
C ASP A 40 2.09 -19.50 -9.11
N ARG A 41 2.25 -18.18 -9.24
CA ARG A 41 2.98 -17.33 -8.28
C ARG A 41 2.13 -16.22 -7.66
N GLU A 42 0.85 -16.13 -8.00
CA GLU A 42 -0.05 -15.04 -7.65
C GLU A 42 -0.14 -14.80 -6.14
N GLU A 43 -0.36 -15.87 -5.36
CA GLU A 43 -0.46 -15.77 -3.90
C GLU A 43 0.88 -15.37 -3.27
N LEU A 44 2.00 -15.86 -3.82
CA LEU A 44 3.33 -15.44 -3.35
C LEU A 44 3.50 -13.93 -3.55
N LEU A 45 3.23 -13.40 -4.75
CA LEU A 45 3.37 -11.97 -5.02
C LEU A 45 2.46 -11.12 -4.11
N LEU A 46 1.22 -11.55 -3.89
CA LEU A 46 0.31 -10.87 -2.96
C LEU A 46 0.79 -10.91 -1.51
N SER A 47 1.38 -12.01 -1.06
CA SER A 47 1.98 -12.11 0.28
C SER A 47 3.21 -11.20 0.43
N LEU A 48 4.05 -11.10 -0.60
CA LEU A 48 5.21 -10.22 -0.60
C LEU A 48 4.78 -8.75 -0.50
N LEU A 49 3.78 -8.35 -1.28
CA LEU A 49 3.24 -6.99 -1.29
C LEU A 49 2.63 -6.63 0.06
N ARG A 50 1.83 -7.52 0.64
CA ARG A 50 1.12 -7.28 1.90
C ARG A 50 2.08 -7.26 3.08
N ASP A 51 2.97 -8.26 3.16
CA ASP A 51 3.58 -8.63 4.42
C ASP A 51 5.09 -8.41 4.47
N ARG A 52 5.77 -8.23 3.33
CA ARG A 52 7.25 -8.19 3.27
C ARG A 52 7.84 -6.83 2.92
N ILE A 53 7.04 -5.80 2.67
CA ILE A 53 7.51 -4.42 2.49
C ILE A 53 7.35 -3.65 3.81
N PRO A 54 8.41 -2.99 4.34
CA PRO A 54 8.30 -2.17 5.53
C PRO A 54 7.21 -1.08 5.39
N PRO A 55 6.48 -0.74 6.47
CA PRO A 55 5.56 0.40 6.48
C PRO A 55 6.30 1.74 6.64
N GLY A 56 5.56 2.84 6.70
CA GLY A 56 6.13 4.14 7.06
C GLY A 56 6.81 4.87 5.90
N VAL A 57 7.99 5.43 6.20
CA VAL A 57 8.79 6.25 5.28
C VAL A 57 10.03 5.51 4.75
N ASP A 58 10.02 4.19 4.79
CA ASP A 58 11.06 3.37 4.17
C ASP A 58 11.07 3.55 2.63
N PRO A 59 12.24 3.51 1.97
CA PRO A 59 12.30 3.60 0.51
C PRO A 59 11.43 2.57 -0.24
N ALA A 60 11.32 1.34 0.26
CA ALA A 60 10.44 0.32 -0.33
C ALA A 60 8.96 0.61 -0.07
N ALA A 61 8.64 1.23 1.08
CA ALA A 61 7.28 1.69 1.38
C ALA A 61 6.81 2.75 0.37
N ARG A 62 7.71 3.65 -0.06
CA ARG A 62 7.39 4.64 -1.12
C ARG A 62 7.00 3.95 -2.42
N VAL A 63 7.83 3.00 -2.88
CA VAL A 63 7.55 2.23 -4.11
C VAL A 63 6.18 1.55 -4.02
N LYS A 64 5.88 0.91 -2.88
CA LYS A 64 4.57 0.28 -2.64
C LYS A 64 3.42 1.31 -2.66
N ALA A 65 3.58 2.44 -1.98
CA ALA A 65 2.55 3.46 -1.92
C ALA A 65 2.25 4.05 -3.31
N ASP A 66 3.29 4.37 -4.08
CA ASP A 66 3.17 4.94 -5.43
C ASP A 66 2.50 3.93 -6.38
N PHE A 67 2.88 2.66 -6.32
CA PHE A 67 2.25 1.58 -7.09
C PHE A 67 0.75 1.45 -6.79
N LEU A 68 0.40 1.40 -5.50
CA LEU A 68 -0.99 1.28 -5.06
C LEU A 68 -1.81 2.54 -5.39
N ALA A 69 -1.21 3.72 -5.31
CA ALA A 69 -1.82 4.98 -5.73
C ALA A 69 -2.13 4.97 -7.24
N GLY A 70 -1.18 4.52 -8.08
CA GLY A 70 -1.39 4.36 -9.51
C GLY A 70 -2.52 3.38 -9.84
N ILE A 71 -2.69 2.31 -9.07
CA ILE A 71 -3.84 1.40 -9.19
C ILE A 71 -5.15 2.09 -8.79
N CYS A 72 -5.16 2.86 -7.69
CA CYS A 72 -6.35 3.59 -7.26
C CYS A 72 -6.79 4.64 -8.29
N GLY A 73 -5.83 5.33 -8.92
CA GLY A 73 -6.06 6.34 -9.95
C GLY A 73 -6.34 5.80 -11.34
N GLY A 74 -6.22 4.48 -11.55
CA GLY A 74 -6.41 3.84 -12.86
C GLY A 74 -5.25 4.02 -13.84
N GLU A 75 -4.11 4.52 -13.38
CA GLU A 75 -2.87 4.69 -14.16
C GLU A 75 -2.15 3.35 -14.36
N ILE A 76 -2.26 2.46 -13.38
CA ILE A 76 -1.67 1.12 -13.36
C ILE A 76 -2.78 0.08 -13.28
N ALA A 77 -2.71 -0.94 -14.12
CA ALA A 77 -3.59 -2.10 -14.06
C ALA A 77 -2.81 -3.32 -13.59
N SER A 78 -3.31 -4.01 -12.56
CA SER A 78 -2.80 -5.31 -12.11
C SER A 78 -3.94 -6.34 -12.13
N PRO A 79 -3.74 -7.55 -12.69
CA PRO A 79 -4.72 -8.62 -12.60
C PRO A 79 -4.89 -9.16 -11.16
N LEU A 80 -3.96 -8.86 -10.25
CA LEU A 80 -3.96 -9.38 -8.88
C LEU A 80 -4.47 -8.36 -7.84
N VAL A 81 -4.37 -7.06 -8.12
CA VAL A 81 -4.73 -6.01 -7.17
C VAL A 81 -5.77 -5.09 -7.79
N SER A 82 -7.00 -5.18 -7.29
CA SER A 82 -8.08 -4.26 -7.65
C SER A 82 -7.91 -2.89 -6.97
N PRO A 83 -8.50 -1.80 -7.49
CA PRO A 83 -8.49 -0.49 -6.83
C PRO A 83 -8.95 -0.51 -5.36
N ARG A 84 -10.03 -1.26 -5.05
CA ARG A 84 -10.50 -1.41 -3.67
C ARG A 84 -9.50 -2.14 -2.79
N GLU A 85 -8.83 -3.16 -3.32
CA GLU A 85 -7.79 -3.87 -2.58
C GLU A 85 -6.55 -2.99 -2.37
N ALA A 86 -6.20 -2.15 -3.35
CA ALA A 86 -5.10 -1.22 -3.22
C ALA A 86 -5.30 -0.23 -2.05
N VAL A 87 -6.52 0.31 -1.90
CA VAL A 87 -6.86 1.16 -0.75
C VAL A 87 -6.75 0.41 0.58
N ARG A 88 -7.19 -0.85 0.64
CA ARG A 88 -7.05 -1.67 1.86
C ARG A 88 -5.59 -1.89 2.22
N ILE A 89 -4.74 -2.19 1.24
CA ILE A 89 -3.31 -2.38 1.46
C ILE A 89 -2.64 -1.06 1.88
N LEU A 90 -3.00 0.07 1.26
CA LEU A 90 -2.54 1.39 1.71
C LEU A 90 -2.91 1.63 3.18
N GLY A 91 -4.09 1.20 3.61
CA GLY A 91 -4.55 1.30 5.00
C GLY A 91 -3.72 0.52 6.03
N THR A 92 -2.86 -0.42 5.62
CA THR A 92 -2.01 -1.20 6.54
C THR A 92 -0.59 -0.65 6.70
N MET A 93 -0.24 0.41 5.97
CA MET A 93 1.13 0.96 5.93
C MET A 93 1.46 1.89 7.10
N LEU A 94 0.64 1.91 8.15
CA LEU A 94 0.75 2.66 9.42
C LEU A 94 0.72 4.20 9.32
N GLY A 95 1.26 4.78 8.25
CA GLY A 95 1.40 6.22 8.03
C GLY A 95 2.59 6.52 7.12
N GLY A 96 2.83 7.79 6.80
CA GLY A 96 3.86 8.20 5.85
C GLY A 96 3.36 8.20 4.41
N TYR A 97 4.02 7.46 3.51
CA TYR A 97 3.75 7.56 2.07
C TYR A 97 2.34 7.13 1.64
N ASN A 98 1.62 6.37 2.47
CA ASN A 98 0.25 5.94 2.19
C ASN A 98 -0.83 7.00 2.46
N VAL A 99 -0.55 8.03 3.28
CA VAL A 99 -1.59 8.96 3.77
C VAL A 99 -2.19 9.77 2.62
N ARG A 100 -1.36 10.44 1.81
CA ARG A 100 -1.86 11.23 0.67
C ARG A 100 -2.58 10.39 -0.39
N PRO A 101 -2.10 9.20 -0.78
CA PRO A 101 -2.87 8.27 -1.62
C PRO A 101 -4.26 7.94 -1.05
N LEU A 102 -4.37 7.67 0.25
CA LEU A 102 -5.67 7.43 0.88
C LEU A 102 -6.56 8.69 0.85
N MET A 103 -5.99 9.88 1.02
CA MET A 103 -6.73 11.14 0.90
C MET A 103 -7.27 11.37 -0.52
N GLN A 104 -6.47 11.05 -1.53
CA GLN A 104 -6.91 11.11 -2.93
C GLN A 104 -8.07 10.14 -3.18
N ALA A 105 -8.00 8.93 -2.62
CA ALA A 105 -9.07 7.93 -2.74
C ALA A 105 -10.41 8.36 -2.11
N LEU A 106 -10.43 9.34 -1.18
CA LEU A 106 -11.67 9.91 -0.64
C LEU A 106 -12.51 10.64 -1.71
N SER A 107 -11.86 11.14 -2.76
CA SER A 107 -12.52 11.84 -3.87
C SER A 107 -13.03 10.88 -4.96
N ILE A 108 -12.75 9.58 -4.83
CA ILE A 108 -13.15 8.56 -5.79
C ILE A 108 -14.37 7.81 -5.20
N PRO A 109 -15.60 7.99 -5.73
CA PRO A 109 -16.82 7.52 -5.09
C PRO A 109 -16.81 6.02 -4.72
N GLU A 110 -16.27 5.17 -5.57
CA GLU A 110 -16.18 3.72 -5.40
C GLU A 110 -15.10 3.27 -4.41
N LEU A 111 -14.18 4.15 -4.03
CA LEU A 111 -13.08 3.89 -3.08
C LEU A 111 -13.24 4.62 -1.75
N ALA A 112 -14.11 5.62 -1.69
CA ALA A 112 -14.27 6.50 -0.54
C ALA A 112 -14.59 5.75 0.75
N ALA A 113 -15.41 4.70 0.70
CA ALA A 113 -15.77 3.91 1.88
C ALA A 113 -14.56 3.21 2.50
N GLU A 114 -13.73 2.54 1.69
CA GLU A 114 -12.48 1.92 2.14
C GLU A 114 -11.46 2.96 2.61
N ALA A 115 -11.36 4.10 1.92
CA ALA A 115 -10.44 5.17 2.29
C ALA A 115 -10.80 5.80 3.63
N ILE A 116 -12.10 6.03 3.89
CA ILE A 116 -12.61 6.46 5.20
C ILE A 116 -12.22 5.44 6.27
N ALA A 117 -12.49 4.15 6.05
CA ALA A 117 -12.21 3.10 7.02
C ALA A 117 -10.70 3.01 7.37
N ALA A 118 -9.84 3.20 6.37
CA ALA A 118 -8.39 3.20 6.54
C ALA A 118 -7.90 4.45 7.31
N LEU A 119 -8.27 5.65 6.84
CA LEU A 119 -7.80 6.91 7.44
C LEU A 119 -8.34 7.13 8.86
N SER A 120 -9.59 6.73 9.13
CA SER A 120 -10.19 6.84 10.47
C SER A 120 -9.42 6.08 11.56
N ARG A 121 -8.57 5.11 11.17
CA ARG A 121 -7.71 4.33 12.08
C ARG A 121 -6.24 4.72 12.01
N THR A 122 -5.88 5.67 11.15
CA THR A 122 -4.50 6.10 10.95
C THR A 122 -4.18 7.24 11.90
N THR A 123 -3.22 7.04 12.81
CA THR A 123 -2.79 8.08 13.77
C THR A 123 -1.58 8.87 13.28
N LEU A 124 -0.76 8.30 12.40
CA LEU A 124 0.50 8.87 11.93
C LEU A 124 0.30 9.75 10.69
N VAL A 125 -0.58 10.76 10.79
CA VAL A 125 -0.96 11.65 9.68
C VAL A 125 -0.17 12.96 9.62
N TYR A 126 0.39 13.42 10.75
CA TYR A 126 1.28 14.60 10.83
C TYR A 126 0.77 15.81 10.02
N GLU A 127 1.59 16.36 9.13
CA GLU A 127 1.28 17.53 8.29
C GLU A 127 0.09 17.32 7.35
N ALA A 128 -0.28 16.06 7.06
CA ALA A 128 -1.44 15.75 6.23
C ALA A 128 -2.78 16.05 6.93
N PHE A 129 -2.77 16.33 8.25
CA PHE A 129 -3.98 16.77 8.95
C PHE A 129 -4.54 18.07 8.37
N ASP A 130 -3.69 19.08 8.17
CA ASP A 130 -4.13 20.38 7.63
C ASP A 130 -4.61 20.24 6.18
N GLU A 131 -3.93 19.40 5.38
CA GLU A 131 -4.36 19.05 4.03
C GLU A 131 -5.75 18.38 4.04
N LEU A 132 -6.02 17.48 4.99
CA LEU A 132 -7.32 16.81 5.11
C LEU A 132 -8.41 17.78 5.62
N LEU A 133 -8.04 18.68 6.55
CA LEU A 133 -8.92 19.74 7.04
C LEU A 133 -9.41 20.63 5.90
N ASP A 134 -8.52 21.06 5.02
CA ASP A 134 -8.90 21.84 3.84
C ASP A 134 -9.74 21.01 2.86
N LEU A 135 -9.38 19.74 2.64
CA LEU A 135 -10.14 18.83 1.77
C LEU A 135 -11.59 18.61 2.26
N SER A 136 -11.82 18.56 3.58
CA SER A 136 -13.15 18.36 4.18
C SER A 136 -14.16 19.48 3.92
N ARG A 137 -13.67 20.65 3.47
CA ARG A 137 -14.53 21.77 3.11
C ARG A 137 -15.32 21.48 1.84
N THR A 138 -14.80 20.63 0.96
CA THR A 138 -15.40 20.30 -0.33
C THR A 138 -15.68 18.81 -0.52
N VAL A 139 -14.98 17.91 0.18
CA VAL A 139 -15.14 16.46 0.08
C VAL A 139 -15.82 15.90 1.34
N PRO A 140 -17.09 15.45 1.25
CA PRO A 140 -17.82 14.90 2.40
C PRO A 140 -17.12 13.72 3.06
N ALA A 141 -16.46 12.85 2.28
CA ALA A 141 -15.71 11.72 2.81
C ALA A 141 -14.53 12.15 3.70
N ALA A 142 -13.83 13.24 3.35
CA ALA A 142 -12.77 13.81 4.18
C ALA A 142 -13.29 14.39 5.49
N ARG A 143 -14.49 14.99 5.47
CA ARG A 143 -15.18 15.41 6.70
C ARG A 143 -15.47 14.24 7.63
N THR A 144 -15.97 13.13 7.09
CA THR A 144 -16.23 11.91 7.87
C THR A 144 -14.97 11.40 8.58
N VAL A 145 -13.81 11.45 7.91
CA VAL A 145 -12.54 11.06 8.53
C VAL A 145 -12.18 11.99 9.68
N LEU A 146 -12.28 13.31 9.50
CA LEU A 146 -11.97 14.27 10.56
C LEU A 146 -12.92 14.16 11.76
N GLU A 147 -14.20 13.90 11.53
CA GLU A 147 -15.18 13.69 12.61
C GLU A 147 -14.94 12.36 13.35
N SER A 148 -14.24 11.41 12.72
CA SER A 148 -13.84 10.15 13.35
C SER A 148 -12.58 10.26 14.19
N TRP A 149 -11.73 11.25 13.95
CA TRP A 149 -10.51 11.49 14.73
C TRP A 149 -10.82 12.27 16.02
#